data_AF-A0A939GJX3-F1
#
_entry.id   AF-A0A939GJX3-F1
#
_cell.length_a   1.000
_cell.length_b   1.000
_cell.length_c   1.000
_cell.angle_alpha   90.00
_cell.angle_beta   90.00
_cell.angle_gamma   90.00
#
_symmetry.space_group_name_H-M   'P 1'
#
loop_
_entity.id
_entity.type
_entity.pdbx_description
1 polymer ?
#
loop_
_entity_poly.entity_id
_entity_poly.type
_entity_poly.pdbx_seq_one_letter_code
_entity_poly.pdbx_strand_id
1 'polypeptide(L)'
;MKKLTYMAAMMALALGITLSGCESKTKNKADDVAEAKQEVAEAERDGDTKEEVMDKQADLDSARKDFKKAWDKDRDDMRKEINRELEDIDEKTASFERDMKTAAGEAKTKLTTGVATLKKERATLTGLLKELDQVTAASWDKTKKAIETVKDGVDDRVDALDKK
;
A
#
# COMPACT_ATOMS: atom_id res chain seq x y z
N MET A 1 -11.72 19.60 51.14
CA MET A 1 -12.81 19.62 50.14
C MET A 1 -12.18 19.88 48.77
N LYS A 2 -11.67 18.85 48.09
CA LYS A 2 -12.20 18.24 46.85
C LYS A 2 -12.74 19.26 45.83
N LYS A 3 -12.00 19.47 44.74
CA LYS A 3 -12.44 19.55 43.33
C LYS A 3 -11.20 19.57 42.41
N LEU A 4 -10.70 18.37 42.10
CA LEU A 4 -9.65 18.11 41.09
C LEU A 4 -10.08 16.82 40.39
N THR A 5 -10.90 16.98 39.35
CA THR A 5 -11.27 15.91 38.42
C THR A 5 -11.84 16.58 37.18
N TYR A 6 -11.63 15.97 36.00
CA TYR A 6 -12.00 16.42 34.65
C TYR A 6 -10.94 17.18 33.85
N MET A 7 -9.79 16.56 33.62
CA MET A 7 -9.10 16.62 32.31
C MET A 7 -8.37 15.29 32.08
N ALA A 8 -9.17 14.23 31.91
CA ALA A 8 -8.71 12.95 31.38
C ALA A 8 -9.59 12.65 30.16
N ALA A 9 -9.22 13.19 29.00
CA ALA A 9 -9.76 12.77 27.72
C ALA A 9 -8.81 13.18 26.60
N MET A 10 -8.43 12.19 25.80
CA MET A 10 -7.77 12.29 24.48
C MET A 10 -6.29 12.67 24.44
N MET A 11 -5.45 11.80 24.99
CA MET A 11 -4.09 11.61 24.48
C MET A 11 -3.94 10.14 24.05
N ALA A 12 -4.67 9.78 23.00
CA ALA A 12 -4.66 8.45 22.42
C ALA A 12 -4.64 8.56 20.90
N LEU A 13 -3.48 8.92 20.34
CA LEU A 13 -3.07 8.63 18.97
C LEU A 13 -1.61 9.03 18.83
N ALA A 14 -0.83 8.22 18.10
CA ALA A 14 0.58 8.40 17.77
C ALA A 14 1.64 7.84 18.74
N LEU A 15 1.52 6.56 19.12
CA LEU A 15 2.71 5.74 19.36
C LEU A 15 2.56 4.40 18.64
N GLY A 16 3.09 4.37 17.43
CA GLY A 16 3.26 3.20 16.58
C GLY A 16 3.64 3.71 15.19
N ILE A 17 4.77 3.38 14.57
CA ILE A 17 5.70 2.27 14.72
C ILE A 17 7.06 2.79 14.25
N THR A 18 8.11 2.61 15.04
CA THR A 18 9.49 2.70 14.54
C THR A 18 9.83 1.39 13.80
N LEU A 19 10.69 1.51 12.77
CA LEU A 19 11.30 0.45 11.93
C LEU A 19 10.64 0.21 10.57
N SER A 20 11.08 0.95 9.54
CA SER A 20 11.66 0.41 8.29
C SER A 20 12.03 1.56 7.35
N GLY A 21 13.28 1.58 6.90
CA GLY A 21 13.88 2.63 6.07
C GLY A 21 13.41 2.65 4.62
N CYS A 22 12.11 2.75 4.40
CA CYS A 22 11.50 3.07 3.10
C CYS A 22 10.29 3.96 3.35
N GLU A 23 10.54 5.15 3.90
CA GLU A 23 9.49 6.12 4.17
C GLU A 23 8.96 6.64 2.83
N SER A 24 7.78 6.16 2.43
CA SER A 24 7.24 6.49 1.11
C SER A 24 6.97 7.99 1.00
N LYS A 25 7.21 8.59 -0.18
CA LYS A 25 6.94 10.03 -0.42
C LYS A 25 5.52 10.44 -0.04
N THR A 26 4.57 9.53 -0.19
CA THR A 26 3.18 9.69 0.21
C THR A 26 3.00 9.82 1.71
N LYS A 27 3.78 9.08 2.52
CA LYS A 27 3.76 9.21 3.99
C LYS A 27 4.29 10.57 4.42
N ASN A 28 5.43 11.02 3.89
CA ASN A 28 5.97 12.34 4.21
C ASN A 28 4.95 13.44 3.90
N LYS A 29 4.24 13.36 2.76
CA LYS A 29 3.18 14.31 2.43
C LYS A 29 1.93 14.19 3.30
N ALA A 30 1.66 13.03 3.89
CA ALA A 30 0.58 12.88 4.85
C ALA A 30 0.93 13.59 6.17
N ASP A 31 2.21 13.53 6.56
CA ASP A 31 2.75 14.24 7.71
C ASP A 31 2.71 15.77 7.48
N ASP A 32 3.07 16.25 6.29
CA ASP A 32 2.92 17.67 5.91
C ASP A 32 1.47 18.19 6.07
N VAL A 33 0.48 17.37 5.68
CA VAL A 33 -0.94 17.71 5.86
C VAL A 33 -1.33 17.74 7.33
N ALA A 34 -0.78 16.85 8.15
CA ALA A 34 -1.05 16.81 9.58
C ALA A 34 -0.46 18.04 10.29
N GLU A 35 0.78 18.41 9.93
CA GLU A 35 1.48 19.59 10.43
C GLU A 35 0.74 20.88 10.04
N ALA A 36 0.45 21.09 8.75
CA ALA A 36 -0.28 22.28 8.30
C ALA A 36 -1.68 22.40 8.94
N LYS A 37 -2.32 21.27 9.23
CA LYS A 37 -3.61 21.28 9.95
C LYS A 37 -3.46 21.70 11.41
N GLN A 38 -2.36 21.30 12.05
CA GLN A 38 -2.04 21.73 13.41
C GLN A 38 -1.77 23.24 13.44
N GLU A 39 -1.03 23.77 12.46
CA GLU A 39 -0.75 25.21 12.37
C GLU A 39 -2.03 26.06 12.25
N VAL A 40 -3.01 25.63 11.44
CA VAL A 40 -4.31 26.32 11.36
C VAL A 40 -5.03 26.31 12.71
N ALA A 41 -5.04 25.16 13.40
CA ALA A 41 -5.71 25.01 14.69
C ALA A 41 -5.00 25.80 15.82
N GLU A 42 -3.69 25.99 15.72
CA GLU A 42 -2.91 26.83 16.62
C GLU A 42 -3.20 28.31 16.36
N ALA A 43 -3.16 28.77 15.11
CA ALA A 43 -3.49 30.15 14.75
C ALA A 43 -4.91 30.56 15.18
N GLU A 44 -5.91 29.68 14.99
CA GLU A 44 -7.28 29.91 15.47
C GLU A 44 -7.37 29.98 17.00
N ARG A 45 -6.57 29.18 17.72
CA ARG A 45 -6.56 29.14 19.18
C ARG A 45 -5.88 30.36 19.78
N ASP A 46 -4.76 30.78 19.19
CA ASP A 46 -3.93 31.87 19.69
C ASP A 46 -4.53 33.25 19.39
N GLY A 47 -5.59 33.27 18.56
CA GLY A 47 -6.34 34.47 18.24
C GLY A 47 -5.65 35.32 17.17
N ASP A 48 -4.92 34.66 16.27
CA ASP A 48 -4.25 35.29 15.13
C ASP A 48 -5.24 36.07 14.27
N THR A 49 -4.70 36.98 13.46
CA THR A 49 -5.52 37.76 12.55
C THR A 49 -6.18 36.86 11.52
N LYS A 50 -7.31 37.33 10.98
CA LYS A 50 -8.01 36.62 9.91
C LYS A 50 -7.10 36.36 8.70
N GLU A 51 -6.17 37.26 8.40
CA GLU A 51 -5.23 37.13 7.29
C GLU A 51 -4.25 35.98 7.54
N GLU A 52 -3.66 35.89 8.73
CA GLU A 52 -2.75 34.80 9.12
C GLU A 52 -3.45 33.43 9.10
N VAL A 53 -4.67 33.33 9.64
CA VAL A 53 -5.46 32.09 9.57
C VAL A 53 -5.78 31.71 8.13
N MET A 54 -6.08 32.68 7.26
CA MET A 54 -6.33 32.43 5.84
C MET A 54 -5.08 31.94 5.09
N ASP A 55 -3.91 32.50 5.40
CA ASP A 55 -2.65 32.05 4.82
C ASP A 55 -2.33 30.61 5.24
N LYS A 56 -2.49 30.26 6.53
CA LYS A 56 -2.32 28.88 7.02
C LYS A 56 -3.32 27.91 6.40
N GLN A 57 -4.56 28.34 6.16
CA GLN A 57 -5.55 27.52 5.46
C GLN A 57 -5.16 27.28 4.00
N ALA A 58 -4.55 28.27 3.33
CA ALA A 58 -4.04 28.12 1.97
C ALA A 58 -2.87 27.12 1.91
N ASP A 59 -1.97 27.14 2.91
CA ASP A 59 -0.88 26.16 3.04
C ASP A 59 -1.42 24.74 3.26
N LEU A 60 -2.41 24.57 4.15
CA LEU A 60 -3.08 23.28 4.36
C LEU A 60 -3.73 22.75 3.07
N ASP A 61 -4.40 23.60 2.31
CA ASP A 61 -5.03 23.19 1.05
C ASP A 61 -4.00 22.84 -0.03
N SER A 62 -2.87 23.55 -0.06
CA SER A 62 -1.72 23.20 -0.89
C SER A 62 -1.16 21.83 -0.52
N ALA A 63 -0.89 21.58 0.77
CA ALA A 63 -0.40 20.29 1.27
C ALA A 63 -1.36 19.14 0.93
N ARG A 64 -2.68 19.35 1.08
CA ARG A 64 -3.71 18.36 0.72
C ARG A 64 -3.70 18.00 -0.77
N LYS A 65 -3.56 19.01 -1.64
CA LYS A 65 -3.48 18.81 -3.09
C LYS A 65 -2.23 18.00 -3.44
N ASP A 66 -1.13 18.31 -2.79
CA ASP A 66 0.15 17.66 -3.01
C ASP A 66 0.19 16.22 -2.52
N PHE A 67 -0.41 15.96 -1.35
CA PHE A 67 -0.68 14.61 -0.85
C PHE A 67 -1.56 13.84 -1.82
N LYS A 68 -2.69 14.40 -2.26
CA LYS A 68 -3.61 13.74 -3.19
C LYS A 68 -2.92 13.34 -4.49
N LYS A 69 -2.08 14.21 -5.04
CA LYS A 69 -1.31 13.92 -6.26
C LYS A 69 -0.32 12.77 -6.06
N ALA A 70 0.38 12.73 -4.93
CA ALA A 70 1.30 11.64 -4.62
C ALA A 70 0.55 10.33 -4.38
N TRP A 71 -0.54 10.38 -3.62
CA TRP A 71 -1.42 9.24 -3.35
C TRP A 71 -1.97 8.60 -4.63
N ASP A 72 -2.53 9.42 -5.52
CA ASP A 72 -3.09 8.94 -6.79
C ASP A 72 -1.98 8.33 -7.67
N LYS A 73 -0.79 8.95 -7.72
CA LYS A 73 0.36 8.43 -8.45
C LYS A 73 0.85 7.08 -7.89
N ASP A 74 1.01 6.96 -6.58
CA ASP A 74 1.46 5.74 -5.92
C ASP A 74 0.51 4.57 -6.20
N ARG A 75 -0.79 4.83 -6.20
CA ARG A 75 -1.81 3.83 -6.55
C ARG A 75 -1.76 3.45 -8.02
N ASP A 76 -1.58 4.41 -8.93
CA ASP A 76 -1.48 4.14 -10.36
C ASP A 76 -0.23 3.33 -10.70
N ASP A 77 0.91 3.64 -10.06
CA ASP A 77 2.15 2.89 -10.27
C ASP A 77 2.00 1.45 -9.74
N MET A 78 1.37 1.26 -8.58
CA MET A 78 1.05 -0.08 -8.06
C MET A 78 0.08 -0.85 -8.96
N ARG A 79 -0.96 -0.21 -9.52
CA ARG A 79 -1.87 -0.85 -10.48
C ARG A 79 -1.12 -1.35 -11.71
N LYS A 80 -0.19 -0.54 -12.25
CA LYS A 80 0.63 -0.94 -13.41
C LYS A 80 1.54 -2.11 -13.07
N GLU A 81 2.14 -2.10 -11.89
CA GLU A 81 2.99 -3.19 -11.41
C GLU A 81 2.22 -4.51 -11.30
N ILE A 82 1.06 -4.50 -10.63
CA ILE A 82 0.21 -5.70 -10.53
C ILE A 82 -0.25 -6.18 -11.92
N ASN A 83 -0.63 -5.28 -12.83
CA ASN A 83 -1.04 -5.69 -14.17
C ASN A 83 0.10 -6.38 -14.94
N ARG A 84 1.33 -5.88 -14.85
CA ARG A 84 2.50 -6.55 -15.44
C ARG A 84 2.74 -7.92 -14.82
N GLU A 85 2.63 -8.02 -13.50
CA GLU A 85 2.76 -9.28 -12.78
C GLU A 85 1.71 -10.31 -13.23
N LEU A 86 0.45 -9.88 -13.40
CA LEU A 86 -0.63 -10.73 -13.89
C LEU A 86 -0.36 -11.24 -15.32
N GLU A 87 0.19 -10.38 -16.19
CA GLU A 87 0.59 -10.76 -17.55
C GLU A 87 1.73 -11.80 -17.53
N ASP A 88 2.76 -11.60 -16.69
CA ASP A 88 3.88 -12.55 -16.56
C ASP A 88 3.41 -13.91 -16.02
N ILE A 89 2.56 -13.91 -14.97
CA ILE A 89 1.97 -15.15 -14.45
C ILE A 89 1.19 -15.90 -15.54
N ASP A 90 0.43 -15.19 -16.38
CA ASP A 90 -0.33 -15.80 -17.47
C ASP A 90 0.59 -16.42 -18.52
N GLU A 91 1.66 -15.72 -18.91
CA GLU A 91 2.67 -16.23 -19.86
C GLU A 91 3.39 -17.46 -19.32
N LYS A 92 3.91 -17.37 -18.08
CA LYS A 92 4.61 -18.46 -17.40
C LYS A 92 3.71 -19.68 -17.18
N THR A 93 2.47 -19.45 -16.73
CA THR A 93 1.48 -20.52 -16.58
C THR A 93 1.23 -21.23 -17.90
N ALA A 94 1.03 -20.49 -19.00
CA ALA A 94 0.84 -21.09 -20.32
C ALA A 94 2.08 -21.86 -20.79
N SER A 95 3.29 -21.41 -20.45
CA SER A 95 4.52 -22.15 -20.74
C SER A 95 4.59 -23.47 -19.98
N PHE A 96 4.40 -23.45 -18.67
CA PHE A 96 4.43 -24.67 -17.86
C PHE A 96 3.33 -25.67 -18.26
N GLU A 97 2.15 -25.19 -18.66
CA GLU A 97 1.10 -26.06 -19.18
C GLU A 97 1.46 -26.74 -20.51
N ARG A 98 2.31 -26.11 -21.35
CA ARG A 98 2.87 -26.77 -22.53
C ARG A 98 3.87 -27.85 -22.13
N ASP A 99 4.79 -27.55 -21.22
CA ASP A 99 5.80 -28.49 -20.74
C ASP A 99 5.17 -29.69 -20.02
N MET A 100 4.03 -29.49 -19.34
CA MET A 100 3.24 -30.57 -18.73
C MET A 100 2.76 -31.63 -19.71
N LYS A 101 2.62 -31.32 -21.00
CA LYS A 101 2.15 -32.27 -22.01
C LYS A 101 3.19 -33.34 -22.32
N THR A 102 4.47 -33.01 -22.22
CA THR A 102 5.60 -33.91 -22.49
C THR A 102 6.26 -34.42 -21.22
N ALA A 103 6.10 -33.72 -20.09
CA ALA A 103 6.59 -34.16 -18.79
C ALA A 103 5.89 -35.45 -18.32
N ALA A 104 6.62 -36.27 -17.56
CA ALA A 104 6.12 -37.48 -16.93
C ALA A 104 6.60 -37.58 -15.47
N GLY A 105 6.01 -38.52 -14.72
CA GLY A 105 6.42 -38.81 -13.35
C GLY A 105 6.41 -37.59 -12.43
N GLU A 106 7.47 -37.46 -11.64
CA GLU A 106 7.63 -36.40 -10.64
C GLU A 106 7.63 -34.99 -11.24
N ALA A 107 8.26 -34.80 -12.40
CA ALA A 107 8.31 -33.50 -13.07
C ALA A 107 6.90 -32.98 -13.41
N LYS A 108 6.03 -33.86 -13.95
CA LYS A 108 4.64 -33.53 -14.25
C LYS A 108 3.85 -33.19 -12.99
N THR A 109 4.03 -33.95 -11.91
CA THR A 109 3.39 -33.66 -10.62
C THR A 109 3.81 -32.28 -10.10
N LYS A 110 5.12 -31.98 -10.10
CA LYS A 110 5.63 -30.66 -9.69
C LYS A 110 5.06 -29.53 -10.56
N LEU A 111 4.96 -29.71 -11.88
CA LEU A 111 4.40 -28.69 -12.78
C LEU A 111 2.91 -28.48 -12.50
N THR A 112 2.15 -29.57 -12.34
CA THR A 112 0.71 -29.52 -12.03
C THR A 112 0.45 -28.74 -10.73
N THR A 113 1.18 -29.06 -9.67
CA THR A 113 1.07 -28.35 -8.39
C THR A 113 1.51 -26.88 -8.53
N GLY A 114 2.62 -26.62 -9.22
CA GLY A 114 3.11 -25.26 -9.46
C GLY A 114 2.10 -24.38 -10.18
N VAL A 115 1.59 -24.85 -11.32
CA VAL A 115 0.55 -24.16 -12.11
C VAL A 115 -0.71 -23.92 -11.29
N ALA A 116 -1.15 -24.89 -10.49
CA ALA A 116 -2.32 -24.72 -9.63
C ALA A 116 -2.10 -23.63 -8.56
N THR A 117 -0.89 -23.49 -8.03
CA THR A 117 -0.53 -22.41 -7.10
C THR A 117 -0.46 -21.06 -7.80
N LEU A 118 0.22 -20.95 -8.96
CA LEU A 118 0.30 -19.71 -9.74
C LEU A 118 -1.09 -19.15 -10.08
N LYS A 119 -2.03 -20.02 -10.47
CA LYS A 119 -3.43 -19.61 -10.73
C LYS A 119 -4.12 -19.03 -9.49
N LYS A 120 -3.81 -19.53 -8.28
CA LYS A 120 -4.34 -18.99 -7.03
C LYS A 120 -3.71 -17.64 -6.71
N GLU A 121 -2.40 -17.50 -6.87
CA GLU A 121 -1.68 -16.23 -6.65
C GLU A 121 -2.16 -15.15 -7.62
N ARG A 122 -2.33 -15.48 -8.91
CA ARG A 122 -2.97 -14.61 -9.91
C ARG A 122 -4.35 -14.12 -9.45
N ALA A 123 -5.18 -15.03 -8.92
CA ALA A 123 -6.51 -14.68 -8.43
C ALA A 123 -6.43 -13.75 -7.21
N THR A 124 -5.48 -14.00 -6.30
CA THR A 124 -5.21 -13.12 -5.15
C THR A 124 -4.76 -11.74 -5.59
N LEU A 125 -3.80 -11.62 -6.52
CA LEU A 125 -3.36 -10.33 -7.08
C LEU A 125 -4.51 -9.60 -7.77
N THR A 126 -5.37 -10.30 -8.49
CA THR A 126 -6.58 -9.71 -9.09
C THR A 126 -7.54 -9.18 -8.02
N GLY A 127 -7.64 -9.85 -6.87
CA GLY A 127 -8.40 -9.38 -5.71
C GLY A 127 -7.80 -8.10 -5.13
N LEU A 128 -6.49 -8.12 -4.85
CA LEU A 128 -5.75 -6.98 -4.33
C LEU A 128 -5.80 -5.76 -5.28
N LEU A 129 -5.76 -6.00 -6.59
CA LEU A 129 -5.92 -4.95 -7.61
C LEU A 129 -7.26 -4.23 -7.48
N LYS A 130 -8.35 -4.96 -7.19
CA LYS A 130 -9.67 -4.36 -6.95
C LYS A 130 -9.71 -3.61 -5.62
N GLU A 131 -9.05 -4.13 -4.59
CA GLU A 131 -8.93 -3.48 -3.28
C GLU A 131 -8.15 -2.16 -3.34
N LEU A 132 -7.20 -2.02 -4.27
CA LEU A 132 -6.49 -0.76 -4.49
C LEU A 132 -7.44 0.41 -4.74
N ASP A 133 -8.64 0.18 -5.25
CA ASP A 133 -9.65 1.23 -5.47
C ASP A 133 -10.23 1.79 -4.17
N GLN A 134 -10.26 0.96 -3.12
CA GLN A 134 -10.90 1.23 -1.83
C GLN A 134 -9.88 1.49 -0.71
N VAL A 135 -8.59 1.30 -0.97
CA VAL A 135 -7.53 1.49 0.01
C VAL A 135 -7.49 2.94 0.49
N THR A 136 -7.28 3.11 1.79
CA THR A 136 -7.06 4.42 2.43
C THR A 136 -5.58 4.61 2.72
N ALA A 137 -5.17 5.84 3.03
CA ALA A 137 -3.80 6.12 3.48
C ALA A 137 -3.38 5.23 4.66
N ALA A 138 -4.29 5.02 5.62
CA ALA A 138 -4.03 4.21 6.81
C ALA A 138 -3.85 2.71 6.52
N SER A 139 -4.46 2.20 5.45
CA SER A 139 -4.36 0.79 5.05
C SER A 139 -3.34 0.54 3.95
N TRP A 140 -2.67 1.59 3.46
CA TRP A 140 -1.80 1.53 2.28
C TRP A 140 -0.63 0.57 2.45
N ASP A 141 0.15 0.73 3.52
CA ASP A 141 1.33 -0.07 3.77
C ASP A 141 0.99 -1.56 3.96
N LYS A 142 -0.15 -1.83 4.59
CA LYS A 142 -0.66 -3.20 4.73
C LYS A 142 -0.98 -3.81 3.36
N THR A 143 -1.68 -3.07 2.49
CA THR A 143 -2.01 -3.53 1.14
C THR A 143 -0.76 -3.71 0.28
N LYS A 144 0.20 -2.77 0.33
CA LYS A 144 1.51 -2.91 -0.34
C LYS A 144 2.23 -4.18 0.06
N LYS A 145 2.36 -4.41 1.37
CA LYS A 145 3.02 -5.61 1.90
C LYS A 145 2.32 -6.90 1.48
N ALA A 146 0.98 -6.89 1.43
CA ALA A 146 0.23 -8.04 0.93
C ALA A 146 0.50 -8.32 -0.55
N ILE A 147 0.60 -7.28 -1.38
CA ILE A 147 0.96 -7.40 -2.79
C ILE A 147 2.39 -7.94 -2.94
N GLU A 148 3.37 -7.33 -2.26
CA GLU A 148 4.77 -7.76 -2.28
C GLU A 148 4.93 -9.23 -1.87
N THR A 149 4.24 -9.65 -0.80
CA THR A 149 4.27 -11.06 -0.34
C THR A 149 3.78 -12.02 -1.42
N VAL A 150 2.75 -11.65 -2.19
CA VAL A 150 2.23 -12.51 -3.26
C VAL A 150 3.19 -12.52 -4.45
N LYS A 151 3.78 -11.37 -4.81
CA LYS A 151 4.80 -11.27 -5.87
C LYS A 151 6.03 -12.12 -5.57
N ASP A 152 6.58 -12.00 -4.37
CA ASP A 152 7.73 -12.81 -3.95
C ASP A 152 7.40 -14.31 -4.02
N GLY A 153 6.18 -14.70 -3.63
CA GLY A 153 5.71 -16.07 -3.73
C GLY A 153 5.59 -16.59 -5.18
N VAL A 154 5.17 -15.72 -6.10
CA VAL A 154 5.11 -16.00 -7.54
C VAL A 154 6.52 -16.19 -8.09
N ASP A 155 7.43 -15.25 -7.82
CA ASP A 155 8.83 -15.29 -8.26
C ASP A 155 9.51 -16.59 -7.79
N ASP A 156 9.44 -16.90 -6.50
CA ASP A 156 9.99 -18.13 -5.91
C ASP A 156 9.42 -19.38 -6.60
N ARG A 157 8.14 -19.35 -6.97
CA ARG A 157 7.47 -20.47 -7.63
C ARG A 157 7.94 -20.61 -9.06
N VAL A 158 7.98 -19.54 -9.83
CA VAL A 158 8.48 -19.54 -11.22
C VAL A 158 9.92 -20.07 -11.23
N ASP A 159 10.78 -19.55 -10.34
CA ASP A 159 12.17 -19.98 -10.19
C ASP A 159 12.30 -21.48 -9.89
N ALA A 160 11.45 -22.00 -8.99
CA ALA A 160 11.45 -23.43 -8.65
C ALA A 160 10.94 -24.31 -9.80
N LEU A 161 10.10 -23.77 -10.68
CA LEU A 161 9.58 -24.48 -11.85
C LEU A 161 10.56 -24.44 -13.02
N ASP A 162 11.31 -23.35 -13.19
CA ASP A 162 12.32 -23.18 -14.25
C ASP A 162 13.61 -23.99 -13.98
N LYS A 163 13.90 -24.34 -12.71
CA LYS A 163 15.08 -25.15 -12.30
C LYS A 163 14.91 -26.68 -12.47
N LYS A 164 13.89 -27.13 -13.20
CA LYS A 164 13.55 -28.57 -13.38
C LYS A 164 14.31 -29.25 -14.50
#